data_AF-A0A2V9DFZ9-F1
#
_entry.id   AF-A0A2V9DFZ9-F1
#
_cell.length_a   1.000
_cell.length_b   1.000
_cell.length_c   1.000
_cell.angle_alpha   90.00
_cell.angle_beta   90.00
_cell.angle_gamma   90.00
#
_symmetry.space_group_name_H-M   'P 1'
#
loop_
_entity.id
_entity.type
_entity.pdbx_description
1 polymer ?
#
loop_
_entity_poly.entity_id
_entity_poly.type
_entity_poly.pdbx_seq_one_letter_code
_entity_poly.pdbx_strand_id
1 'polypeptide(L)'
;SDADPRDREFIKGPRTVEGFFEFRGGLQAAIARGLAYAPYVDMIWCETSQPDLDEAREFAEGIHAQFPGKMLAYNCSPSFNWKKKLSDAAIANFQKELGLMGYKFQFVTLAGFHTLNLSMFELASAYRDRGMSAYSQVQQAEFRMEEEAGYSAVKHQKFVGTGYFDEVAQTISAGQSSTTALAGSTEAEQFTEPLVAALPESRIQSEWE
;
A
#
# COMPACT_ATOMS: atom_id res chain seq x y z
N SER A 1 -9.59 -33.55 1.75
CA SER A 1 -10.35 -34.76 1.40
C SER A 1 -9.94 -35.18 0.00
N ASP A 2 -10.00 -36.46 -0.33
CA ASP A 2 -9.77 -37.04 -1.67
C ASP A 2 -11.08 -37.29 -2.45
N ALA A 3 -12.16 -36.66 -1.99
CA ALA A 3 -13.50 -36.77 -2.57
C ALA A 3 -13.57 -36.29 -4.03
N ASP A 4 -12.81 -35.25 -4.39
CA ASP A 4 -12.76 -34.74 -5.76
C ASP A 4 -11.75 -35.54 -6.60
N PRO A 5 -12.18 -36.21 -7.69
CA PRO A 5 -11.28 -36.97 -8.55
C PRO A 5 -10.14 -36.12 -9.14
N ARG A 6 -10.34 -34.82 -9.34
CA ARG A 6 -9.34 -33.89 -9.89
C ARG A 6 -8.15 -33.70 -8.96
N ASP A 7 -8.35 -33.85 -7.65
CA ASP A 7 -7.29 -33.65 -6.66
C ASP A 7 -6.45 -34.91 -6.42
N ARG A 8 -6.95 -36.09 -6.82
CA ARG A 8 -6.34 -37.38 -6.48
C ARG A 8 -4.94 -37.57 -7.07
N GLU A 9 -4.65 -37.01 -8.23
CA GLU A 9 -3.31 -37.09 -8.85
C GLU A 9 -2.23 -36.33 -8.05
N PHE A 10 -2.66 -35.39 -7.20
CA PHE A 10 -1.78 -34.59 -6.35
C PHE A 10 -1.71 -35.12 -4.92
N ILE A 11 -2.59 -36.05 -4.52
CA ILE A 11 -2.58 -36.63 -3.17
C ILE A 11 -1.62 -37.83 -3.12
N LYS A 12 -0.74 -37.87 -2.11
CA LYS A 12 0.17 -38.99 -1.86
C LYS A 12 0.25 -39.29 -0.36
N GLY A 13 0.78 -40.46 -0.02
CA GLY A 13 1.15 -40.79 1.36
C GLY A 13 -0.03 -41.17 2.28
N PRO A 14 0.27 -41.54 3.53
CA PRO A 14 -0.74 -41.78 4.55
C PRO A 14 -1.37 -40.46 5.02
N ARG A 15 -2.50 -40.56 5.74
CA ARG A 15 -3.10 -39.37 6.38
C ARG A 15 -2.27 -38.92 7.58
N THR A 16 -2.27 -37.61 7.85
CA THR A 16 -1.77 -37.06 9.11
C THR A 16 -2.63 -37.51 10.29
N VAL A 17 -2.18 -37.27 11.52
CA VAL A 17 -2.92 -37.67 12.74
C VAL A 17 -4.25 -36.94 12.89
N GLU A 18 -4.35 -35.73 12.32
CA GLU A 18 -5.57 -34.93 12.22
C GLU A 18 -6.50 -35.42 11.09
N GLY A 19 -6.03 -36.34 10.25
CA GLY A 19 -6.79 -36.93 9.14
C GLY A 19 -6.65 -36.20 7.80
N PHE A 20 -5.70 -35.27 7.66
CA PHE A 20 -5.43 -34.62 6.37
C PHE A 20 -4.63 -35.52 5.43
N PHE A 21 -4.78 -35.31 4.13
CA PHE A 21 -3.95 -35.97 3.11
C PHE A 21 -2.76 -35.10 2.78
N GLU A 22 -1.58 -35.70 2.59
CA GLU A 22 -0.45 -34.94 2.04
C GLU A 22 -0.73 -34.59 0.57
N PHE A 23 -0.51 -33.32 0.23
CA PHE A 23 -0.78 -32.77 -1.10
C PHE A 23 0.52 -32.34 -1.77
N ARG A 24 0.81 -32.91 -2.93
CA ARG A 24 1.87 -32.48 -3.83
C ARG A 24 1.42 -31.20 -4.54
N GLY A 25 1.69 -30.07 -3.89
CA GLY A 25 1.46 -28.74 -4.44
C GLY A 25 2.45 -28.35 -5.55
N GLY A 26 2.57 -27.05 -5.77
CA GLY A 26 3.40 -26.47 -6.82
C GLY A 26 2.60 -26.05 -8.04
N LEU A 27 3.32 -25.56 -9.05
CA LEU A 27 2.73 -24.84 -10.18
C LEU A 27 1.69 -25.67 -10.97
N GLN A 28 1.98 -26.94 -11.23
CA GLN A 28 1.06 -27.80 -12.00
C GLN A 28 -0.28 -28.02 -11.28
N ALA A 29 -0.25 -28.17 -9.94
CA ALA A 29 -1.47 -28.25 -9.14
C ALA A 29 -2.23 -26.90 -9.14
N ALA A 30 -1.51 -25.79 -9.13
CA ALA A 30 -2.10 -24.45 -9.21
C ALA A 30 -2.75 -24.19 -10.57
N ILE A 31 -2.12 -24.58 -11.69
CA ILE A 31 -2.69 -24.48 -13.03
C ILE A 31 -3.96 -25.33 -13.12
N ALA A 32 -3.92 -26.58 -12.68
CA ALA A 32 -5.10 -27.47 -12.69
C ALA A 32 -6.29 -26.87 -11.93
N ARG A 33 -6.04 -26.32 -10.73
CA ARG A 33 -7.07 -25.63 -9.94
C ARG A 33 -7.52 -24.33 -10.60
N GLY A 34 -6.59 -23.52 -11.11
CA GLY A 34 -6.89 -22.28 -11.82
C GLY A 34 -7.82 -22.51 -13.02
N LEU A 35 -7.54 -23.53 -13.83
CA LEU A 35 -8.39 -23.95 -14.94
C LEU A 35 -9.79 -24.38 -14.47
N ALA A 36 -9.88 -25.13 -13.38
CA ALA A 36 -11.16 -25.53 -12.80
C ALA A 36 -11.98 -24.33 -12.29
N TYR A 37 -11.33 -23.28 -11.81
CA TYR A 37 -11.98 -22.08 -11.29
C TYR A 37 -12.31 -21.05 -12.39
N ALA A 38 -11.58 -21.06 -13.50
CA ALA A 38 -11.67 -20.07 -14.57
C ALA A 38 -13.10 -19.77 -15.08
N PRO A 39 -14.03 -20.73 -15.22
CA PRO A 39 -15.39 -20.43 -15.65
C PRO A 39 -16.23 -19.62 -14.66
N TYR A 40 -15.80 -19.53 -13.40
CA TYR A 40 -16.58 -18.99 -12.29
C TYR A 40 -16.03 -17.67 -11.74
N VAL A 41 -14.88 -17.21 -12.25
CA VAL A 41 -14.18 -16.02 -11.76
C VAL A 41 -13.75 -15.12 -12.91
N ASP A 42 -13.76 -13.82 -12.66
CA ASP A 42 -13.24 -12.82 -13.60
C ASP A 42 -11.71 -12.87 -13.67
N MET A 43 -11.06 -13.12 -12.53
CA MET A 43 -9.61 -13.13 -12.39
C MET A 43 -9.12 -14.34 -11.60
N ILE A 44 -7.93 -14.83 -11.94
CA ILE A 44 -7.26 -15.94 -11.23
C ILE A 44 -5.95 -15.44 -10.62
N TRP A 45 -5.69 -15.85 -9.39
CA TRP A 45 -4.45 -15.60 -8.67
C TRP A 45 -3.87 -16.92 -8.16
N CYS A 46 -2.57 -17.13 -8.41
CA CYS A 46 -1.76 -18.16 -7.76
C CYS A 46 -0.78 -17.48 -6.80
N GLU A 47 -0.80 -17.87 -5.53
CA GLU A 47 0.26 -17.47 -4.59
C GLU A 47 1.57 -18.16 -4.98
N THR A 48 2.70 -17.45 -4.88
CA THR A 48 4.03 -17.97 -5.19
C THR A 48 4.96 -17.83 -3.99
N SER A 49 6.03 -18.63 -3.97
CA SER A 49 7.02 -18.59 -2.88
C SER A 49 8.10 -17.52 -3.10
N GLN A 50 8.22 -17.01 -4.33
CA GLN A 50 9.26 -16.08 -4.77
C GLN A 50 8.73 -15.17 -5.90
N PRO A 51 9.34 -13.99 -6.11
CA PRO A 51 9.03 -13.13 -7.24
C PRO A 51 9.76 -13.65 -8.48
N ASP A 52 9.17 -14.63 -9.16
CA ASP A 52 9.74 -15.30 -10.33
C ASP A 52 8.87 -15.06 -11.59
N LEU A 53 9.45 -14.43 -12.61
CA LEU A 53 8.76 -14.13 -13.87
C LEU A 53 8.59 -15.36 -14.76
N ASP A 54 9.46 -16.37 -14.64
CA ASP A 54 9.36 -17.58 -15.44
C ASP A 54 8.24 -18.48 -14.90
N GLU A 55 8.13 -18.61 -13.57
CA GLU A 55 7.00 -19.29 -12.91
C GLU A 55 5.67 -18.58 -13.23
N ALA A 56 5.67 -17.23 -13.22
CA ALA A 56 4.49 -16.44 -13.60
C ALA A 56 4.09 -16.65 -15.06
N ARG A 57 5.08 -16.74 -15.98
CA ARG A 57 4.83 -16.99 -17.40
C ARG A 57 4.23 -18.37 -17.62
N GLU A 58 4.81 -19.41 -17.01
CA GLU A 58 4.30 -20.79 -17.14
C GLU A 58 2.87 -20.91 -16.58
N PHE A 59 2.56 -20.24 -15.46
CA PHE A 59 1.19 -20.17 -14.96
C PHE A 59 0.24 -19.51 -15.96
N ALA A 60 0.61 -18.32 -16.47
CA ALA A 60 -0.22 -17.55 -17.38
C ALA A 60 -0.51 -18.32 -18.68
N GLU A 61 0.53 -18.90 -19.29
CA GLU A 61 0.42 -19.74 -20.47
C GLU A 61 -0.48 -20.96 -20.22
N GLY A 62 -0.34 -21.62 -19.06
CA GLY A 62 -1.17 -22.76 -18.67
C GLY A 62 -2.65 -22.41 -18.58
N ILE A 63 -3.00 -21.24 -18.02
CA ILE A 63 -4.39 -20.76 -17.97
C ILE A 63 -4.88 -20.34 -19.36
N HIS A 64 -4.10 -19.55 -20.08
CA HIS A 64 -4.50 -18.98 -21.39
C HIS A 64 -4.61 -20.02 -22.49
N ALA A 65 -3.95 -21.17 -22.36
CA ALA A 65 -4.10 -22.30 -23.28
C ALA A 65 -5.57 -22.78 -23.39
N GLN A 66 -6.34 -22.71 -22.30
CA GLN A 66 -7.77 -23.08 -22.31
C GLN A 66 -8.70 -21.87 -22.21
N PHE A 67 -8.25 -20.79 -21.57
CA PHE A 67 -9.02 -19.56 -21.42
C PHE A 67 -8.22 -18.35 -21.93
N PRO A 68 -8.08 -18.19 -23.26
CA PRO A 68 -7.35 -17.07 -23.84
C PRO A 68 -7.88 -15.73 -23.32
N GLY A 69 -6.97 -14.86 -22.86
CA GLY A 69 -7.33 -13.53 -22.35
C GLY A 69 -7.94 -13.51 -20.94
N LYS A 70 -8.04 -14.64 -20.22
CA LYS A 70 -8.46 -14.66 -18.82
C LYS A 70 -7.54 -13.75 -17.99
N MET A 71 -8.12 -12.78 -17.30
CA MET A 71 -7.34 -11.83 -16.50
C MET A 71 -6.70 -12.54 -15.30
N LEU A 72 -5.47 -12.18 -14.99
CA LEU A 72 -4.73 -12.74 -13.85
C LEU A 72 -4.44 -11.64 -12.82
N ALA A 73 -4.23 -12.05 -11.58
CA ALA A 73 -3.76 -11.17 -10.50
C ALA A 73 -2.45 -11.69 -9.89
N TYR A 74 -1.59 -10.76 -9.47
CA TYR A 74 -0.29 -11.07 -8.89
C TYR A 74 -0.05 -10.29 -7.59
N ASN A 75 0.29 -11.03 -6.53
CA ASN A 75 0.73 -10.47 -5.26
C ASN A 75 2.23 -10.14 -5.33
N CYS A 76 2.57 -8.87 -5.43
CA CYS A 76 3.93 -8.35 -5.26
C CYS A 76 4.28 -8.34 -3.77
N SER A 77 4.42 -9.54 -3.18
CA SER A 77 4.43 -9.74 -1.73
C SER A 77 5.62 -9.10 -1.03
N PRO A 78 5.41 -8.36 0.08
CA PRO A 78 6.49 -7.93 0.98
C PRO A 78 7.16 -9.07 1.75
N SER A 79 6.55 -10.27 1.77
CA SER A 79 7.19 -11.47 2.33
C SER A 79 8.39 -11.92 1.50
N PHE A 80 8.52 -11.43 0.26
CA PHE A 80 9.70 -11.66 -0.56
C PHE A 80 10.83 -10.70 -0.16
N ASN A 81 12.04 -11.23 -0.05
CA ASN A 81 13.23 -10.39 -0.03
C ASN A 81 13.62 -10.05 -1.49
N TRP A 82 13.04 -8.97 -2.01
CA TRP A 82 13.16 -8.55 -3.41
C TRP A 82 14.61 -8.41 -3.88
N LYS A 83 15.45 -7.65 -3.15
CA LYS A 83 16.86 -7.42 -3.50
C LYS A 83 17.73 -8.67 -3.38
N LYS A 84 17.33 -9.65 -2.55
CA LYS A 84 18.02 -10.95 -2.49
C LYS A 84 17.70 -11.82 -3.71
N LYS A 85 16.57 -11.58 -4.38
CA LYS A 85 16.08 -12.42 -5.48
C LYS A 85 16.28 -11.82 -6.85
N LEU A 86 16.20 -10.49 -6.96
CA LEU A 86 16.16 -9.78 -8.22
C LEU A 86 17.14 -8.61 -8.23
N SER A 87 17.67 -8.32 -9.41
CA SER A 87 18.45 -7.10 -9.66
C SER A 87 17.53 -5.87 -9.74
N ASP A 88 18.12 -4.68 -9.63
CA ASP A 88 17.38 -3.42 -9.70
C ASP A 88 16.63 -3.25 -11.02
N ALA A 89 17.28 -3.64 -12.12
CA ALA A 89 16.67 -3.62 -13.45
C ALA A 89 15.49 -4.61 -13.55
N ALA A 90 15.59 -5.78 -12.91
CA ALA A 90 14.50 -6.75 -12.88
C ALA A 90 13.33 -6.24 -12.02
N ILE A 91 13.61 -5.69 -10.83
CA ILE A 91 12.58 -5.10 -9.95
C ILE A 91 11.84 -3.97 -10.66
N ALA A 92 12.57 -3.07 -11.32
CA ALA A 92 11.99 -1.92 -12.03
C ALA A 92 11.04 -2.34 -13.18
N ASN A 93 11.30 -3.48 -13.82
CA ASN A 93 10.48 -3.98 -14.93
C ASN A 93 9.45 -5.04 -14.51
N PHE A 94 9.50 -5.55 -13.27
CA PHE A 94 8.75 -6.73 -12.85
C PHE A 94 7.25 -6.64 -13.13
N GLN A 95 6.61 -5.54 -12.71
CA GLN A 95 5.17 -5.32 -12.92
C GLN A 95 4.80 -5.14 -14.41
N LYS A 96 5.69 -4.53 -15.19
CA LYS A 96 5.50 -4.35 -16.63
C LYS A 96 5.50 -5.70 -17.35
N GLU A 97 6.47 -6.56 -17.04
CA GLU A 97 6.55 -7.91 -17.61
C GLU A 97 5.33 -8.76 -17.22
N LEU A 98 4.91 -8.73 -15.95
CA LEU A 98 3.67 -9.36 -15.51
C LEU A 98 2.45 -8.85 -16.30
N GLY A 99 2.38 -7.54 -16.55
CA GLY A 99 1.30 -6.93 -17.32
C GLY A 99 1.19 -7.46 -18.75
N LEU A 100 2.33 -7.75 -19.39
CA LEU A 100 2.41 -8.35 -20.73
C LEU A 100 1.91 -9.81 -20.74
N MET A 101 2.08 -10.54 -19.63
CA MET A 101 1.61 -11.92 -19.45
C MET A 101 0.12 -12.02 -19.10
N GLY A 102 -0.58 -10.89 -18.88
CA GLY A 102 -2.01 -10.88 -18.56
C GLY A 102 -2.34 -10.68 -17.07
N TYR A 103 -1.36 -10.40 -16.22
CA TYR A 103 -1.59 -9.98 -14.84
C TYR A 103 -2.07 -8.52 -14.78
N LYS A 104 -3.40 -8.34 -14.84
CA LYS A 104 -4.04 -7.02 -14.94
C LYS A 104 -4.33 -6.37 -13.59
N PHE A 105 -4.33 -7.15 -12.51
CA PHE A 105 -4.40 -6.63 -11.15
C PHE A 105 -3.14 -7.02 -10.38
N GLN A 106 -2.35 -6.04 -9.98
CA GLN A 106 -1.09 -6.26 -9.28
C GLN A 106 -1.09 -5.41 -8.02
N PHE A 107 -0.74 -6.02 -6.90
CA PHE A 107 -0.90 -5.38 -5.59
C PHE A 107 0.21 -5.79 -4.63
N VAL A 108 0.49 -4.91 -3.67
CA VAL A 108 1.43 -5.16 -2.57
C VAL A 108 0.61 -5.28 -1.29
N THR A 109 0.42 -6.50 -0.81
CA THR A 109 -0.51 -6.82 0.30
C THR A 109 -0.23 -6.04 1.58
N LEU A 110 1.04 -5.94 1.99
CA LEU A 110 1.44 -5.34 3.26
C LEU A 110 2.08 -3.95 3.12
N ALA A 111 1.84 -3.25 2.00
CA ALA A 111 2.40 -1.92 1.78
C ALA A 111 2.10 -0.96 2.94
N GLY A 112 0.83 -0.86 3.33
CA GLY A 112 0.40 0.00 4.44
C GLY A 112 0.99 -0.39 5.80
N PHE A 113 1.15 -1.69 6.07
CA PHE A 113 1.79 -2.15 7.31
C PHE A 113 3.25 -1.68 7.38
N HIS A 114 4.02 -1.91 6.31
CA HIS A 114 5.43 -1.54 6.30
C HIS A 114 5.64 -0.03 6.31
N THR A 115 4.90 0.75 5.53
CA THR A 115 5.07 2.21 5.47
C THR A 115 4.64 2.89 6.77
N LEU A 116 3.54 2.46 7.39
CA LEU A 116 3.06 3.01 8.66
C LEU A 116 4.05 2.72 9.80
N ASN A 117 4.48 1.47 9.96
CA ASN A 117 5.38 1.10 11.06
C ASN A 117 6.78 1.72 10.89
N LEU A 118 7.33 1.72 9.67
CA LEU A 118 8.65 2.28 9.42
C LEU A 118 8.67 3.79 9.68
N SER A 119 7.74 4.54 9.07
CA SER A 119 7.70 6.01 9.21
C SER A 119 7.52 6.45 10.66
N MET A 120 6.65 5.78 11.42
CA MET A 120 6.46 6.09 12.83
C MET A 120 7.69 5.71 13.68
N PHE A 121 8.33 4.58 13.40
CA PHE A 121 9.54 4.16 14.13
C PHE A 121 10.72 5.12 13.89
N GLU A 122 10.91 5.57 12.65
CA GLU A 122 11.90 6.58 12.29
C GLU A 122 11.63 7.90 12.99
N LEU A 123 10.38 8.38 12.97
CA LEU A 123 9.99 9.61 13.65
C LEU A 123 10.18 9.50 15.17
N ALA A 124 9.69 8.43 15.81
CA ALA A 124 9.81 8.25 17.25
C ALA A 124 11.28 8.18 17.70
N SER A 125 12.12 7.49 16.93
CA SER A 125 13.56 7.40 17.19
C SER A 125 14.24 8.77 17.06
N ALA A 126 13.96 9.50 15.98
CA ALA A 126 14.51 10.83 15.76
C ALA A 126 13.99 11.86 16.78
N TYR A 127 12.74 11.75 17.21
CA TYR A 127 12.12 12.63 18.20
C TYR A 127 12.71 12.41 19.59
N ARG A 128 13.01 11.16 19.98
CA ARG A 128 13.77 10.86 21.21
C ARG A 128 15.09 11.61 21.26
N ASP A 129 15.79 11.69 20.12
CA ASP A 129 17.15 12.23 20.06
C ASP A 129 17.20 13.75 19.77
N ARG A 130 16.21 14.29 19.05
CA ARG A 130 16.24 15.67 18.51
C ARG A 130 14.97 16.49 18.77
N GLY A 131 13.97 15.92 19.44
CA GLY A 131 12.70 16.59 19.77
C GLY A 131 12.03 17.21 18.55
N MET A 132 11.55 18.46 18.70
CA MET A 132 10.80 19.17 17.66
C MET A 132 11.56 19.35 16.34
N SER A 133 12.90 19.32 16.34
CA SER A 133 13.68 19.36 15.10
C SER A 133 13.38 18.15 14.20
N ALA A 134 13.09 16.98 14.77
CA ALA A 134 12.68 15.80 14.00
C ALA A 134 11.27 15.96 13.42
N TYR A 135 10.33 16.48 14.20
CA TYR A 135 8.96 16.71 13.72
C TYR A 135 8.88 17.82 12.66
N SER A 136 9.64 18.90 12.84
CA SER A 136 9.73 19.98 11.84
C SER A 136 10.26 19.46 10.50
N GLN A 137 11.18 18.49 10.48
CA GLN A 137 11.64 17.86 9.23
C GLN A 137 10.52 17.11 8.49
N VAL A 138 9.61 16.44 9.22
CA VAL A 138 8.41 15.81 8.63
C VAL A 138 7.52 16.89 8.02
N GLN A 139 7.20 17.93 8.77
CA GLN A 139 6.35 19.03 8.28
C GLN A 139 6.95 19.72 7.05
N GLN A 140 8.28 19.96 7.02
CA GLN A 140 8.96 20.52 5.86
C GLN A 140 8.95 19.57 4.65
N ALA A 141 8.95 18.26 4.88
CA ALA A 141 8.76 17.29 3.80
C ALA A 141 7.32 17.35 3.24
N GLU A 142 6.30 17.50 4.10
CA GLU A 142 4.92 17.69 3.66
C GLU A 142 4.73 18.94 2.79
N PHE A 143 5.34 20.08 3.18
CA PHE A 143 5.31 21.29 2.35
C PHE A 143 5.94 21.09 0.98
N ARG A 144 7.12 20.44 0.90
CA ARG A 144 7.76 20.12 -0.39
C ARG A 144 6.89 19.21 -1.25
N MET A 145 6.26 18.20 -0.65
CA MET A 145 5.37 17.30 -1.38
C MET A 145 4.07 17.98 -1.83
N GLU A 146 3.56 18.97 -1.09
CA GLU A 146 2.44 19.81 -1.53
C GLU A 146 2.82 20.56 -2.82
N GLU A 147 4.01 21.17 -2.86
CA GLU A 147 4.49 21.93 -4.02
C GLU A 147 4.86 21.05 -5.22
N GLU A 148 5.59 19.95 -5.00
CA GLU A 148 6.18 19.14 -6.08
C GLU A 148 5.22 18.07 -6.63
N ALA A 149 4.32 17.54 -5.78
CA ALA A 149 3.56 16.32 -6.09
C ALA A 149 2.05 16.42 -5.76
N GLY A 150 1.57 17.57 -5.27
CA GLY A 150 0.15 17.79 -4.98
C GLY A 150 -0.37 17.12 -3.70
N TYR A 151 0.50 16.83 -2.72
CA TYR A 151 0.09 16.34 -1.40
C TYR A 151 -0.73 17.40 -0.65
N SER A 152 -1.93 17.07 -0.17
CA SER A 152 -2.84 18.07 0.42
C SER A 152 -3.05 17.95 1.93
N ALA A 153 -2.50 16.93 2.59
CA ALA A 153 -2.82 16.67 4.00
C ALA A 153 -2.05 17.55 4.99
N VAL A 154 -1.11 18.39 4.50
CA VAL A 154 -0.42 19.40 5.32
C VAL A 154 -1.40 20.37 5.98
N LYS A 155 -2.46 20.73 5.24
CA LYS A 155 -3.65 21.46 5.73
C LYS A 155 -4.68 20.43 6.23
N HIS A 156 -4.34 19.82 7.36
CA HIS A 156 -5.05 18.65 7.88
C HIS A 156 -6.52 18.93 8.24
N GLN A 157 -6.89 20.16 8.66
CA GLN A 157 -8.29 20.53 8.92
C GLN A 157 -9.10 20.53 7.63
N LYS A 158 -8.60 21.21 6.58
CA LYS A 158 -9.21 21.16 5.26
C LYS A 158 -9.28 19.74 4.72
N PHE A 159 -8.23 18.95 4.89
CA PHE A 159 -8.13 17.58 4.37
C PHE A 159 -9.20 16.64 4.95
N VAL A 160 -9.51 16.76 6.24
CA VAL A 160 -10.56 15.96 6.90
C VAL A 160 -11.97 16.56 6.73
N GLY A 161 -12.10 17.66 5.98
CA GLY A 161 -13.38 18.19 5.56
C GLY A 161 -13.97 19.28 6.46
N THR A 162 -13.18 19.97 7.29
CA THR A 162 -13.69 21.05 8.14
C THR A 162 -14.48 22.09 7.34
N GLY A 163 -14.00 22.49 6.15
CA GLY A 163 -14.72 23.43 5.29
C GLY A 163 -16.01 22.89 4.70
N TYR A 164 -16.09 21.57 4.45
CA TYR A 164 -17.33 20.95 4.02
C TYR A 164 -18.40 21.05 5.12
N PHE A 165 -18.02 20.79 6.38
CA PHE A 165 -18.96 20.90 7.50
C PHE A 165 -19.33 22.35 7.84
N ASP A 166 -18.44 23.31 7.59
CA ASP A 166 -18.77 24.74 7.67
C ASP A 166 -19.85 25.12 6.66
N GLU A 167 -19.75 24.67 5.40
CA GLU A 167 -20.77 24.91 4.36
C GLU A 167 -22.11 24.24 4.72
N VAL A 168 -22.08 23.04 5.30
CA VAL A 168 -23.29 22.38 5.82
C VAL A 168 -23.92 23.23 6.93
N ALA A 169 -23.14 23.73 7.89
CA ALA A 169 -23.63 24.58 8.97
C ALA A 169 -24.19 25.91 8.45
N GLN A 170 -23.52 26.53 7.49
CA GLN A 170 -24.00 27.76 6.84
C GLN A 170 -25.29 27.50 6.05
N THR A 171 -25.39 26.39 5.34
CA THR A 171 -26.63 26.02 4.62
C THR A 171 -27.80 25.85 5.58
N ILE A 172 -27.62 25.11 6.68
CA ILE A 172 -28.68 24.86 7.69
C ILE A 172 -29.12 26.16 8.37
N SER A 173 -28.17 27.03 8.68
CA SER A 173 -28.43 28.30 9.36
C SER A 173 -28.81 29.44 8.42
N ALA A 174 -29.01 29.17 7.12
CA ALA A 174 -29.24 30.19 6.10
C ALA A 174 -28.20 31.32 6.12
N GLY A 175 -26.92 30.96 6.33
CA GLY A 175 -25.78 31.88 6.33
C GLY A 175 -25.56 32.63 7.65
N GLN A 176 -26.25 32.24 8.74
CA GLN A 176 -26.22 32.95 10.02
C GLN A 176 -25.35 32.24 11.08
N SER A 177 -24.65 31.16 10.72
CA SER A 177 -23.83 30.42 11.70
C SER A 177 -22.64 31.29 12.13
N SER A 178 -22.52 31.49 13.44
CA SER A 178 -21.41 32.22 14.07
C SER A 178 -20.32 31.29 14.64
N THR A 179 -20.44 29.98 14.42
CA THR A 179 -19.57 28.95 15.03
C THR A 179 -18.92 28.04 13.99
N THR A 180 -18.62 28.56 12.79
CA THR A 180 -17.81 27.86 11.79
C THR A 180 -16.36 27.72 12.25
N ALA A 181 -15.67 26.68 11.80
CA ALA A 181 -14.40 26.25 12.35
C ALA A 181 -13.15 26.70 11.56
N LEU A 182 -13.23 26.87 10.23
CA LEU A 182 -12.06 27.25 9.43
C LEU A 182 -11.66 28.72 9.58
N ALA A 183 -12.65 29.63 9.59
CA ALA A 183 -12.39 31.06 9.74
C ALA A 183 -11.79 31.36 11.11
N GLY A 184 -10.59 31.96 11.14
CA GLY A 184 -9.84 32.22 12.38
C GLY A 184 -9.09 31.01 12.96
N SER A 185 -8.97 29.92 12.20
CA SER A 185 -8.12 28.78 12.58
C SER A 185 -6.63 29.07 12.34
N THR A 186 -5.75 28.41 13.10
CA THR A 186 -4.30 28.49 12.88
C THR A 186 -3.89 27.98 11.49
N GLU A 187 -4.67 27.06 10.91
CA GLU A 187 -4.45 26.59 9.54
C GLU A 187 -4.68 27.72 8.52
N ALA A 188 -5.75 28.50 8.67
CA ALA A 188 -6.01 29.64 7.79
C ALA A 188 -4.93 30.72 7.89
N GLU A 189 -4.36 30.90 9.09
CA GLU A 189 -3.35 31.94 9.37
C GLU A 189 -1.92 31.55 8.98
N GLN A 190 -1.51 30.29 9.21
CA GLN A 190 -0.10 29.89 9.15
C GLN A 190 0.26 29.02 7.94
N PHE A 191 -0.74 28.58 7.16
CA PHE A 191 -0.52 27.64 6.04
C PHE A 191 -0.87 28.28 4.67
N THR A 192 -1.03 29.60 4.61
CA THR A 192 -1.42 30.37 3.41
C THR A 192 -0.30 31.24 2.83
N GLU A 193 0.74 31.56 3.59
CA GLU A 193 1.88 32.39 3.14
C GLU A 193 3.21 31.59 3.07
N PRO A 194 4.16 31.99 2.19
CA PRO A 194 5.48 31.37 2.13
C PRO A 194 6.24 31.52 3.46
N LEU A 195 7.04 30.51 3.83
CA LEU A 195 7.87 30.49 5.04
C LEU A 195 8.58 31.83 5.30
N VAL A 196 8.14 32.55 6.34
CA VAL A 196 8.84 33.74 6.84
C VAL A 196 10.17 33.31 7.46
N ALA A 197 11.25 34.00 7.11
CA ALA A 197 12.60 33.75 7.57
C ALA A 197 12.68 33.64 9.11
N ALA A 198 13.53 32.71 9.58
CA ALA A 198 13.72 32.37 10.99
C ALA A 198 13.78 33.60 11.90
N LEU A 199 13.09 33.52 13.05
CA LEU A 199 13.25 34.51 14.12
C LEU A 199 14.74 34.56 14.54
N PRO A 200 15.32 35.75 14.73
CA PRO A 200 16.73 35.89 15.12
C PRO A 200 16.99 35.16 16.45
N GLU A 201 18.09 34.41 16.51
CA GLU A 201 18.52 33.57 17.66
C GLU A 201 18.63 34.33 18.99
N SER A 202 18.64 35.67 18.96
CA SER A 202 18.81 36.55 20.12
C SER A 202 17.64 36.56 21.12
N ARG A 203 16.56 35.80 20.89
CA ARG A 203 15.42 35.71 21.84
C ARG A 203 15.43 34.47 22.75
N ILE A 204 16.43 33.58 22.64
CA ILE A 204 16.46 32.30 23.39
C ILE A 204 17.22 32.41 24.74
N GLN A 205 17.86 33.54 25.06
CA GLN A 205 18.52 33.75 26.36
C GLN A 205 17.93 34.93 27.14
N SER A 206 16.98 34.64 28.03
CA SER A 206 16.89 35.22 29.39
C SER A 206 15.57 34.79 30.02
N GLU A 207 15.63 34.15 31.19
CA GLU A 207 14.62 34.14 32.29
C GLU A 207 14.67 32.87 33.16
N TRP A 208 15.84 32.23 33.28
CA TRP A 208 16.10 31.29 34.39
C TRP A 208 17.56 31.44 34.86
N GLU A 209 17.85 32.58 35.50
CA GLU A 209 18.85 32.70 36.59
C GLU A 209 18.08 32.96 37.88
#